data_AF-A0A847ISL9-F1
#
_entry.id   AF-A0A847ISL9-F1
#
_cell.length_a   1.000
_cell.length_b   1.000
_cell.length_c   1.000
_cell.angle_alpha   90.00
_cell.angle_beta   90.00
_cell.angle_gamma   90.00
#
_symmetry.space_group_name_H-M   'P 1'
#
loop_
_entity.id
_entity.type
_entity.pdbx_description
1 polymer ?
#
loop_
_entity_poly.entity_id
_entity_poly.type
_entity_poly.pdbx_seq_one_letter_code
_entity_poly.pdbx_strand_id
1 'polypeptide(L)' 'MGHIKNEKRVLRGIPALSEYLGCGYNSAWRIANEGKLPQWKIGKVFCWDADVIDEALASGVNL' A
#
# COMPACT_ATOMS: atom_id res chain seq x y z
N MET A 1 -5.18 -23.20 -20.06
CA MET A 1 -4.55 -21.87 -19.92
C MET A 1 -4.86 -21.40 -18.50
N GLY A 2 -3.81 -21.18 -17.71
CA GLY A 2 -3.88 -21.16 -16.25
C GLY A 2 -4.77 -20.05 -15.70
N HIS A 3 -5.59 -20.40 -14.71
CA HIS A 3 -6.22 -19.44 -13.81
C HIS A 3 -5.12 -18.71 -13.06
N ILE A 4 -4.74 -17.52 -13.50
CA ILE A 4 -3.94 -16.62 -12.68
C ILE A 4 -4.89 -16.15 -11.58
N LYS A 5 -4.80 -16.78 -10.41
CA LYS A 5 -5.43 -16.26 -9.21
C LYS A 5 -4.79 -14.89 -8.98
N ASN A 6 -5.54 -13.82 -9.22
CA ASN A 6 -5.25 -12.51 -8.63
C ASN A 6 -5.37 -12.68 -7.11
N GLU A 7 -4.33 -13.24 -6.48
CA GLU A 7 -4.16 -13.16 -5.04
C GLU A 7 -3.88 -11.71 -4.72
N LYS A 8 -4.95 -10.96 -4.42
CA LYS A 8 -4.88 -9.58 -3.95
C LYS A 8 -3.80 -9.48 -2.88
N ARG A 9 -2.69 -8.82 -3.19
CA ARG A 9 -1.59 -8.65 -2.24
C ARG A 9 -1.96 -7.53 -1.29
N VAL A 10 -2.46 -7.92 -0.11
CA VAL A 10 -2.81 -6.97 0.94
C VAL A 10 -1.60 -6.68 1.80
N LEU A 11 -1.15 -5.42 1.79
CA LEU A 11 -0.12 -4.93 2.70
C LEU A 11 -0.75 -4.58 4.05
N ARG A 12 -0.25 -5.17 5.14
CA ARG A 12 -0.79 -4.96 6.49
C ARG A 12 0.23 -4.27 7.38
N GLY A 13 -0.10 -3.04 7.77
CA GLY A 13 0.73 -2.21 8.64
C GLY A 13 1.86 -1.50 7.91
N ILE A 14 2.43 -0.52 8.61
CA ILE A 14 3.48 0.35 8.11
C ILE A 14 4.74 -0.42 7.66
N PRO A 15 5.20 -1.49 8.34
CA PRO A 15 6.36 -2.25 7.88
C PRO A 15 6.17 -2.87 6.48
N ALA A 16 4.99 -3.45 6.21
CA ALA A 16 4.70 -4.02 4.90
C ALA A 16 4.65 -2.95 3.79
N LEU A 17 4.09 -1.78 4.09
CA LEU A 17 4.10 -0.65 3.16
C LEU A 17 5.51 -0.13 2.89
N SER A 18 6.34 -0.03 3.95
CA SER A 18 7.74 0.41 3.88
C SER A 18 8.57 -0.51 2.99
N GLU A 19 8.43 -1.82 3.17
CA GLU A 19 9.10 -2.83 2.33
C GLU A 19 8.61 -2.75 0.88
N TYR A 20 7.30 -2.64 0.67
CA TYR A 20 6.70 -2.57 -0.66
C TYR A 20 7.15 -1.33 -1.45
N LEU A 21 7.13 -0.15 -0.83
CA LEU A 21 7.52 1.10 -1.46
C LEU A 21 9.05 1.28 -1.53
N GLY A 22 9.83 0.37 -0.94
CA GLY A 22 11.29 0.50 -0.84
C GLY A 22 11.74 1.76 -0.09
N CYS A 23 10.91 2.26 0.83
CA CYS A 23 11.15 3.50 1.57
C CYS A 23 11.32 3.23 3.07
N GLY A 24 11.91 4.17 3.81
CA GLY A 24 12.09 4.01 5.25
C GLY A 24 10.75 4.06 6.02
N TYR A 25 10.71 3.43 7.21
CA TYR A 25 9.51 3.35 8.05
C TYR A 25 8.85 4.71 8.30
N ASN A 26 9.65 5.75 8.59
CA ASN A 26 9.14 7.10 8.84
C ASN A 26 8.46 7.70 7.60
N SER A 27 8.98 7.44 6.40
CA SER A 27 8.37 7.87 5.14
C SER A 27 7.05 7.14 4.88
N ALA A 28 7.04 5.82 5.05
CA ALA A 28 5.81 5.02 4.94
C ALA A 28 4.75 5.45 5.98
N TRP A 29 5.17 5.76 7.21
CA TRP A 29 4.30 6.28 8.25
C TRP A 29 3.69 7.63 7.87
N ARG A 30 4.50 8.54 7.29
CA ARG A 30 3.99 9.82 6.79
C ARG A 30 3.00 9.64 5.65
N ILE A 31 3.31 8.81 4.65
CA ILE A 31 2.41 8.52 3.51
C ILE A 31 1.06 7.99 4.02
N ALA A 32 1.10 7.05 4.98
CA ALA A 32 -0.10 6.49 5.59
C ALA A 32 -0.93 7.54 6.37
N ASN A 33 -0.28 8.44 7.12
CA ASN A 33 -0.99 9.46 7.92
C ASN A 33 -1.47 10.64 7.08
N GLU A 34 -0.72 11.04 6.05
CA GLU A 34 -1.10 12.07 5.10
C GLU A 34 -2.22 11.58 4.16
N GLY A 35 -2.52 10.27 4.14
CA GLY A 35 -3.62 9.70 3.37
C GLY A 35 -3.37 9.73 1.87
N LYS A 36 -2.09 9.74 1.45
CA LYS A 36 -1.68 9.87 0.04
C LYS A 36 -2.00 8.63 -0.80
N LEU A 37 -2.17 7.47 -0.16
CA LEU A 37 -2.52 6.22 -0.81
C LEU A 37 -3.91 5.73 -0.36
N PRO A 38 -4.71 5.14 -1.28
CA PRO A 38 -5.98 4.51 -0.92
C PRO A 38 -5.74 3.41 0.12
N GLN A 39 -6.38 3.55 1.28
CA GLN A 39 -6.12 2.69 2.43
C GLN A 39 -7.39 2.45 3.24
N TRP A 40 -7.42 1.33 3.95
CA TRP A 40 -8.45 1.05 4.95
C TRP A 40 -7.81 0.64 6.28
N LYS A 41 -8.63 0.51 7.32
CA LYS A 41 -8.18 0.05 8.64
C LYS A 41 -8.87 -1.25 9.03
N ILE A 42 -8.11 -2.17 9.61
CA ILE A 42 -8.62 -3.34 10.32
C ILE A 42 -8.23 -3.16 11.79
N GLY A 43 -9.19 -2.75 12.61
CA GLY A 43 -8.91 -2.28 13.97
C GLY A 43 -8.00 -1.05 13.96
N LYS A 44 -6.81 -1.17 14.58
CA LYS A 44 -5.80 -0.09 14.63
C LYS A 44 -4.73 -0.20 13.52
N VAL A 45 -4.82 -1.20 12.65
CA VAL A 45 -3.81 -1.48 11.62
C VAL A 45 -4.26 -0.90 10.30
N PHE A 46 -3.41 -0.10 9.66
CA PHE A 46 -3.60 0.35 8.28
C PHE A 46 -3.37 -0.80 7.30
N CYS A 47 -4.15 -0.86 6.23
CA CYS A 47 -4.07 -1.87 5.19
C CYS A 47 -4.20 -1.23 3.82
N TRP A 48 -3.51 -1.82 2.84
CA TRP A 48 -3.52 -1.38 1.45
C TRP A 48 -3.64 -2.57 0.52
N ASP A 49 -4.20 -2.32 -0.66
CA ASP A 49 -4.19 -3.25 -1.77
C ASP A 49 -3.03 -2.83 -2.68
N ALA A 50 -2.07 -3.72 -2.89
CA ALA A 50 -0.88 -3.43 -3.68
C ALA A 50 -1.23 -3.01 -5.12
N ASP A 51 -2.23 -3.63 -5.73
CA ASP A 51 -2.64 -3.31 -7.10
C ASP A 51 -3.18 -1.87 -7.17
N VAL A 52 -3.93 -1.46 -6.15
CA VAL A 52 -4.46 -0.09 -6.03
C VAL A 52 -3.34 0.93 -5.77
N ILE A 53 -2.30 0.54 -5.01
CA ILE A 53 -1.11 1.39 -4.85
C ILE A 53 -0.42 1.57 -6.20
N ASP A 54 -0.19 0.50 -6.96
CA ASP A 54 0.47 0.55 -8.26
C ASP A 54 -0.32 1.43 -9.25
N GLU A 55 -1.65 1.31 -9.28
CA GLU A 55 -2.53 2.17 -10.07
C GLU A 55 -2.43 3.66 -9.64
N ALA A 56 -2.41 3.92 -8.33
CA ALA A 56 -2.26 5.27 -7.79
C ALA A 56 -0.90 5.89 -8.20
N LEU A 57 0.18 5.12 -8.11
CA LEU A 57 1.51 5.56 -8.53
C LEU A 57 1.57 5.79 -10.04
N ALA A 58 0.98 4.89 -10.85
CA ALA A 58 0.89 5.05 -12.29
C ALA A 58 0.08 6.28 -12.71
N SER A 59 -0.93 6.66 -11.91
CA SER A 59 -1.74 7.87 -12.14
C SER A 59 -1.01 9.19 -11.79
N GLY A 60 0.18 9.11 -11.20
CA GLY A 60 1.00 10.28 -10.85
C GLY A 60 0.80 10.80 -9.43
N VAL A 61 0.31 9.99 -8.50
CA VAL A 61 0.32 10.34 -7.07
C VAL A 61 1.77 10.56 -6.62
N ASN A 62 2.05 11.76 -6.11
CA ASN A 62 3.37 12.13 -5.62
C ASN A 62 3.46 11.81 -4.12
N LEU A 63 4.27 10.81 -3.77
CA LEU A 63 4.45 10.29 -2.40
C LEU A 63 5.22 11.27 -1.50
#